data_AF-A0A7J9M1V1-F1
#
_entry.id   AF-A0A7J9M1V1-F1
#
_cell.length_a   1.000
_cell.length_b   1.000
_cell.length_c   1.000
_cell.angle_alpha   90.00
_cell.angle_beta   90.00
_cell.angle_gamma   90.00
#
_symmetry.space_group_name_H-M   'P 1'
#
loop_
_entity.id
_entity.type
_entity.pdbx_description
1 polymer ?
#
loop_
_entity_poly.entity_id
_entity_poly.type
_entity_poly.pdbx_seq_one_letter_code
_entity_poly.pdbx_strand_id
1 'polypeptide(L)'
;MATLYTRNNCPFTVWPGTLTGAGIPQLSNTGFELAPQAWNAITVIAPWSGRLWARTQCSTSSGLFTCATANCGSGQVACNGVGAVPPATLVEFTLAPNGGQDFYDISLVDGFNLPISVTPQGGSGPNCTITSCSANVNAICPPELIVKASCGNTIACKSACLAFNQPKYCCSGEYNSPQKCEPTNYSMVFKNQCPQAYSYAYDDKTSIFTCSGAPNYLITFCP
;
A
#
# COMPACT_ATOMS: atom_id res chain seq x y z
N MET A 1 4.84 -5.43 20.90
CA MET A 1 4.60 -6.44 19.85
C MET A 1 3.24 -6.15 19.28
N ALA A 2 3.08 -6.21 17.96
CA ALA A 2 1.81 -6.07 17.28
C ALA A 2 1.61 -7.26 16.32
N THR A 3 0.37 -7.57 16.02
CA THR A 3 -0.01 -8.53 14.99
C THR A 3 -0.70 -7.80 13.85
N LEU A 4 -0.18 -7.98 12.64
CA LEU A 4 -0.80 -7.51 11.40
C LEU A 4 -1.56 -8.69 10.80
N TYR A 5 -2.89 -8.63 10.86
CA TYR A 5 -3.77 -9.57 10.18
C TYR A 5 -4.01 -9.10 8.76
N THR A 6 -3.80 -9.96 7.78
CA THR A 6 -4.16 -9.69 6.38
C THR A 6 -5.34 -10.57 5.99
N ARG A 7 -6.43 -9.97 5.50
CA ARG A 7 -7.62 -10.69 5.02
C ARG A 7 -7.83 -10.39 3.53
N ASN A 8 -8.07 -11.43 2.75
CA ASN A 8 -8.46 -11.27 1.35
C ASN A 8 -9.99 -11.34 1.22
N ASN A 9 -10.64 -10.21 0.97
CA ASN A 9 -12.06 -10.16 0.65
C ASN A 9 -12.31 -10.02 -0.87
N CYS A 10 -11.24 -10.00 -1.68
CA CYS A 10 -11.36 -10.03 -3.13
C CYS A 10 -11.91 -11.39 -3.60
N PRO A 11 -12.64 -11.43 -4.74
CA PRO A 11 -13.16 -12.67 -5.31
C PRO A 11 -12.07 -13.50 -6.03
N PHE A 12 -10.80 -13.15 -5.87
CA PHE A 12 -9.64 -13.80 -6.49
C PHE A 12 -8.47 -13.86 -5.50
N THR A 13 -7.54 -14.77 -5.74
CA THR A 13 -6.31 -14.87 -4.94
C THR A 13 -5.46 -13.61 -5.09
N VAL A 14 -4.92 -13.14 -3.97
CA VAL A 14 -3.90 -12.10 -3.91
C VAL A 14 -2.64 -12.66 -3.28
N TRP A 15 -1.49 -12.05 -3.59
CA TRP A 15 -0.22 -12.44 -2.98
C TRP A 15 0.38 -11.26 -2.23
N PRO A 16 0.08 -11.10 -0.93
CA PRO A 16 0.66 -10.03 -0.14
C PRO A 16 2.19 -10.07 -0.16
N GLY A 17 2.80 -8.89 -0.10
CA GLY A 17 4.23 -8.68 0.07
C GLY A 17 4.47 -7.77 1.26
N THR A 18 5.58 -7.96 1.95
CA THR A 18 6.01 -7.09 3.05
C THR A 18 7.43 -6.60 2.81
N LEU A 19 7.70 -5.36 3.21
CA LEU A 19 9.03 -4.78 3.20
C LEU A 19 9.26 -4.02 4.50
N THR A 20 10.31 -4.40 5.21
CA THR A 20 10.82 -3.65 6.35
C THR A 20 11.78 -2.57 5.87
N GLY A 21 11.74 -1.39 6.50
CA GLY A 21 12.62 -0.26 6.22
C GLY A 21 14.11 -0.58 6.36
N ALA A 22 14.95 0.26 5.75
CA ALA A 22 16.39 0.05 5.70
C ALA A 22 17.02 -0.05 7.11
N GLY A 23 18.00 -0.95 7.25
CA GLY A 23 18.73 -1.14 8.51
C GLY A 23 18.03 -2.02 9.55
N ILE A 24 16.82 -2.51 9.29
CA ILE A 24 16.11 -3.46 10.14
C ILE A 24 15.92 -4.80 9.40
N PRO A 25 16.09 -5.96 10.05
CA PRO A 25 15.83 -7.27 9.43
C PRO A 25 14.42 -7.38 8.87
N GLN A 26 14.28 -8.07 7.73
CA GLN A 26 12.97 -8.34 7.15
C GLN A 26 12.13 -9.25 8.06
N LEU A 27 10.80 -9.14 7.94
CA LEU A 27 9.88 -10.08 8.56
C LEU A 27 10.14 -11.49 8.01
N SER A 28 9.86 -12.51 8.82
CA SER A 28 10.08 -13.92 8.45
C SER A 28 9.35 -14.33 7.17
N ASN A 29 8.22 -13.69 6.89
CA ASN A 29 7.45 -13.90 5.68
C ASN A 29 7.34 -12.59 4.88
N THR A 30 8.15 -12.49 3.82
CA THR A 30 8.20 -11.33 2.92
C THR A 30 7.19 -11.41 1.77
N GLY A 31 6.51 -12.55 1.61
CA GLY A 31 5.43 -12.69 0.64
C GLY A 31 4.79 -14.07 0.68
N PHE A 32 3.48 -14.11 0.54
CA PHE A 32 2.68 -15.32 0.68
C PHE A 32 1.45 -15.29 -0.23
N GLU A 33 0.83 -16.44 -0.45
CA GLU A 33 -0.46 -16.55 -1.14
C GLU A 33 -1.61 -16.37 -0.15
N LEU A 34 -2.67 -15.67 -0.57
CA LEU A 34 -3.87 -15.48 0.22
C LEU A 34 -5.11 -15.68 -0.66
N ALA A 35 -5.71 -16.87 -0.57
CA ALA A 35 -6.91 -17.25 -1.30
C ALA A 35 -8.13 -16.36 -0.93
N PRO A 36 -9.19 -16.31 -1.74
CA PRO A 36 -10.43 -15.61 -1.39
C PRO A 36 -10.95 -16.03 -0.01
N GLN A 37 -11.36 -15.04 0.79
CA GLN A 37 -11.83 -15.19 2.18
C GLN A 37 -10.79 -15.73 3.18
N ALA A 38 -9.57 -16.04 2.75
CA ALA A 38 -8.50 -16.44 3.65
C ALA A 38 -7.93 -15.25 4.43
N TRP A 39 -7.29 -15.55 5.55
CA TRP A 39 -6.55 -14.59 6.34
C TRP A 39 -5.19 -15.17 6.77
N ASN A 40 -4.26 -14.30 7.10
CA ASN A 40 -2.95 -14.64 7.64
C ASN A 40 -2.58 -13.65 8.76
N ALA A 41 -1.73 -14.07 9.70
CA ALA A 41 -1.20 -13.21 10.75
C ALA A 41 0.31 -13.06 10.64
N ILE A 42 0.79 -11.84 10.82
CA ILE A 42 2.20 -11.49 10.78
C ILE A 42 2.55 -10.84 12.12
N THR A 43 3.41 -11.49 12.89
CA THR A 43 3.90 -10.92 14.15
C THR A 43 5.02 -9.93 13.88
N VAL A 44 4.91 -8.74 14.45
CA VAL A 44 5.89 -7.66 14.30
C VAL A 44 6.36 -7.20 15.68
N ILE A 45 7.68 -7.07 15.83
CA ILE A 45 8.31 -6.56 17.05
C ILE A 45 8.58 -5.07 16.86
N ALA A 46 7.97 -4.24 17.69
CA ALA A 46 8.23 -2.80 17.71
C ALA A 46 9.58 -2.50 18.39
N PRO A 47 10.33 -1.47 17.96
CA PRO A 47 9.97 -0.53 16.89
C PRO A 47 10.09 -1.18 15.51
N TRP A 48 9.16 -0.85 14.62
CA TRP A 48 9.19 -1.34 13.23
C TRP A 48 8.59 -0.29 12.30
N SER A 49 9.25 -0.06 11.17
CA SER A 49 8.70 0.75 10.10
C SER A 49 8.81 -0.04 8.80
N GLY A 50 7.74 -0.05 8.02
CA GLY A 50 7.66 -0.84 6.81
C GLY A 50 6.32 -0.69 6.11
N ARG A 51 6.17 -1.48 5.05
CA ARG A 51 5.01 -1.41 4.16
C ARG A 51 4.53 -2.78 3.72
N LEU A 52 3.24 -2.84 3.40
CA LEU A 52 2.55 -4.00 2.87
C LEU A 52 1.82 -3.62 1.59
N TRP A 53 1.71 -4.57 0.68
CA TRP A 53 0.93 -4.46 -0.55
C TRP A 53 0.38 -5.83 -0.93
N ALA A 54 -0.48 -5.89 -1.95
CA ALA A 54 -0.92 -7.15 -2.54
C ALA A 54 -0.63 -7.18 -4.05
N ARG A 55 -0.08 -8.32 -4.50
CA ARG A 55 0.11 -8.63 -5.93
C ARG A 55 -1.13 -9.32 -6.48
N THR A 56 -1.43 -9.10 -7.76
CA THR A 56 -2.54 -9.75 -8.46
C THR A 56 -2.11 -10.39 -9.76
N GLN A 57 -2.90 -11.38 -10.21
CA GLN A 57 -2.66 -12.14 -11.45
C GLN A 57 -1.26 -12.73 -11.50
N CYS A 58 -0.90 -13.45 -10.44
CA CYS A 58 0.39 -14.10 -10.33
C CYS A 58 0.39 -15.51 -10.92
N SER A 59 1.53 -15.92 -11.46
CA SER A 59 1.75 -17.28 -11.96
C SER A 59 3.22 -17.65 -11.88
N THR A 60 3.50 -18.96 -11.88
CA THR A 60 4.86 -19.48 -12.01
C THR A 60 5.04 -20.01 -13.43
N SER A 61 6.01 -19.46 -14.17
CA SER A 61 6.39 -19.94 -15.49
C SER A 61 7.90 -20.18 -15.52
N SER A 62 8.32 -21.36 -15.98
CA SER A 62 9.74 -21.76 -16.02
C SER A 62 10.45 -21.60 -14.67
N GLY A 63 9.76 -21.87 -13.56
CA GLY A 63 10.28 -21.73 -12.20
C GLY A 63 10.33 -20.30 -11.67
N LEU A 64 9.91 -19.30 -12.45
CA LEU A 64 9.88 -17.90 -12.05
C LEU A 64 8.46 -17.47 -11.66
N PHE A 65 8.29 -17.05 -10.41
CA PHE A 65 7.04 -16.44 -9.94
C PHE A 65 6.97 -14.97 -10.35
N THR A 66 5.91 -14.60 -11.07
CA THR A 66 5.70 -13.24 -11.59
C THR A 66 4.23 -12.84 -11.43
N CYS A 67 3.97 -11.54 -11.33
CA CYS A 67 2.63 -10.97 -11.16
C CYS A 67 2.40 -9.82 -12.13
N ALA A 68 1.15 -9.62 -12.58
CA ALA A 68 0.81 -8.52 -13.48
C ALA A 68 0.84 -7.16 -12.79
N THR A 69 0.52 -7.10 -11.50
CA THR A 69 0.57 -5.85 -10.70
C THR A 69 1.39 -6.04 -9.43
N ALA A 70 2.05 -4.95 -8.99
CA ALA A 70 2.84 -4.86 -7.77
C ALA A 70 3.91 -5.96 -7.58
N ASN A 71 4.37 -6.57 -8.68
CA ASN A 71 5.39 -7.62 -8.65
C ASN A 71 6.64 -7.13 -7.93
N CYS A 72 7.23 -7.94 -7.05
CA CYS A 72 8.44 -7.56 -6.33
C CYS A 72 9.75 -8.04 -6.99
N GLY A 73 9.67 -8.74 -8.12
CA GLY A 73 10.86 -9.06 -8.93
C GLY A 73 11.83 -10.09 -8.32
N SER A 74 11.50 -10.70 -7.18
CA SER A 74 12.34 -11.74 -6.54
C SER A 74 12.36 -13.06 -7.31
N GLY A 75 11.42 -13.26 -8.23
CA GLY A 75 11.19 -14.54 -8.90
C GLY A 75 10.54 -15.61 -8.02
N GLN A 76 10.13 -15.25 -6.80
CA GLN A 76 9.54 -16.15 -5.80
C GLN A 76 8.26 -15.54 -5.22
N VAL A 77 7.46 -16.37 -4.53
CA VAL A 77 6.34 -15.86 -3.74
C VAL A 77 6.84 -14.93 -2.63
N ALA A 78 7.95 -15.28 -1.97
CA ALA A 78 8.63 -14.39 -1.02
C ALA A 78 9.30 -13.21 -1.76
N CYS A 79 9.16 -11.99 -1.24
CA CYS A 79 9.75 -10.79 -1.87
C CYS A 79 11.20 -10.52 -1.45
N ASN A 80 11.72 -11.21 -0.43
CA ASN A 80 13.14 -11.25 -0.06
C ASN A 80 13.78 -9.85 0.11
N GLY A 81 13.04 -8.91 0.71
CA GLY A 81 13.51 -7.54 0.94
C GLY A 81 13.43 -6.63 -0.28
N VAL A 82 12.75 -7.04 -1.35
CA VAL A 82 12.47 -6.20 -2.52
C VAL A 82 11.04 -5.64 -2.44
N GLY A 83 10.89 -4.33 -2.71
CA GLY A 83 9.59 -3.68 -2.75
C GLY A 83 8.77 -4.00 -4.01
N ALA A 84 7.49 -3.64 -4.00
CA ALA A 84 6.65 -3.68 -5.19
C ALA A 84 7.24 -2.82 -6.32
N VAL A 85 7.17 -3.32 -7.56
CA VAL A 85 7.28 -2.49 -8.76
C VAL A 85 5.93 -1.77 -8.93
N PRO A 86 5.89 -0.42 -8.86
CA PRO A 86 4.65 0.33 -9.01
C PRO A 86 4.03 0.19 -10.42
N PRO A 87 2.71 0.38 -10.58
CA PRO A 87 1.78 0.88 -9.57
C PRO A 87 1.35 -0.15 -8.52
N ALA A 88 1.26 0.28 -7.26
CA ALA A 88 0.82 -0.53 -6.13
C ALA A 88 0.15 0.33 -5.06
N THR A 89 -1.02 -0.08 -4.61
CA THR A 89 -1.62 0.46 -3.39
C THR A 89 -0.81 -0.02 -2.19
N LEU A 90 -0.33 0.90 -1.36
CA LEU A 90 0.48 0.57 -0.19
C LEU A 90 -0.30 0.79 1.11
N VAL A 91 0.02 -0.03 2.11
CA VAL A 91 -0.24 0.26 3.51
C VAL A 91 1.10 0.46 4.20
N GLU A 92 1.27 1.58 4.88
CA GLU A 92 2.51 1.97 5.52
C GLU A 92 2.31 2.03 7.04
N PHE A 93 3.33 1.63 7.79
CA PHE A 93 3.30 1.59 9.24
C PHE A 93 4.61 2.11 9.81
N THR A 94 4.50 2.82 10.93
CA THR A 94 5.59 3.06 11.88
C THR A 94 5.07 2.73 13.27
N LEU A 95 5.48 1.58 13.79
CA LEU A 95 5.10 1.06 15.10
C LEU A 95 6.10 1.51 16.17
N ALA A 96 5.63 2.19 17.20
CA ALA A 96 6.43 2.75 18.26
C ALA A 96 6.79 1.71 19.34
N PRO A 97 7.97 1.84 19.99
CA PRO A 97 8.33 0.98 21.11
C PRO A 97 7.45 1.28 22.33
N ASN A 98 7.36 0.31 23.26
CA ASN A 98 6.76 0.49 24.59
C ASN A 98 5.31 1.02 24.59
N GLY A 99 4.52 0.69 23.55
CA GLY A 99 3.13 1.14 23.45
C GLY A 99 2.98 2.63 23.16
N GLY A 100 4.03 3.25 22.59
CA GLY A 100 3.98 4.61 22.07
C GLY A 100 2.98 4.80 20.92
N GLN A 101 3.05 5.96 20.28
CA GLN A 101 2.15 6.30 19.19
C GLN A 101 2.62 5.70 17.86
N ASP A 102 1.84 4.75 17.35
CA ASP A 102 2.00 4.21 16.01
C ASP A 102 1.44 5.19 14.97
N PHE A 103 2.02 5.18 13.77
CA PHE A 103 1.53 5.87 12.59
C PHE A 103 1.20 4.83 11.53
N TYR A 104 0.08 5.02 10.83
CA TYR A 104 -0.31 4.17 9.72
C TYR A 104 -1.15 4.92 8.70
N ASP A 105 -1.10 4.44 7.46
CA ASP A 105 -1.82 5.06 6.35
C ASP A 105 -1.99 4.09 5.18
N ILE A 106 -2.80 4.52 4.22
CA ILE A 106 -2.89 3.95 2.88
C ILE A 106 -2.30 4.97 1.92
N SER A 107 -1.42 4.52 1.03
CA SER A 107 -0.70 5.39 0.12
C SER A 107 -0.90 5.00 -1.34
N LEU A 108 -1.31 6.00 -2.13
CA LEU A 108 -1.47 5.95 -3.59
C LEU A 108 -0.39 6.80 -4.28
N VAL A 109 0.65 7.20 -3.55
CA VAL A 109 1.83 7.90 -4.10
C VAL A 109 2.50 7.04 -5.19
N ASP A 110 2.54 5.73 -4.95
CA ASP A 110 3.01 4.71 -5.89
C ASP A 110 1.86 4.18 -6.78
N GLY A 111 0.75 4.91 -6.90
CA GLY A 111 -0.41 4.52 -7.71
C GLY A 111 -1.34 3.52 -7.02
N PHE A 112 -2.20 2.88 -7.82
CA PHE A 112 -3.25 1.98 -7.34
C PHE A 112 -3.25 0.70 -8.15
N ASN A 113 -3.45 -0.45 -7.50
CA ASN A 113 -3.75 -1.71 -8.19
C ASN A 113 -5.01 -2.41 -7.64
N LEU A 114 -5.24 -2.38 -6.32
CA LEU A 114 -6.47 -2.89 -5.71
C LEU A 114 -6.91 -2.09 -4.47
N PRO A 115 -8.20 -2.16 -4.09
CA PRO A 115 -8.73 -1.49 -2.90
C PRO A 115 -8.22 -2.12 -1.60
N ILE A 116 -7.98 -1.32 -0.56
CA ILE A 116 -7.47 -1.79 0.73
C ILE A 116 -8.05 -0.98 1.89
N SER A 117 -8.15 -1.57 3.08
CA SER A 117 -8.42 -0.86 4.34
C SER A 117 -7.48 -1.30 5.45
N VAL A 118 -7.31 -0.44 6.46
CA VAL A 118 -6.60 -0.72 7.71
C VAL A 118 -7.53 -0.40 8.88
N THR A 119 -7.76 -1.40 9.73
CA THR A 119 -8.58 -1.28 10.95
C THR A 119 -7.73 -1.58 12.17
N PRO A 120 -7.45 -0.60 13.04
CA PRO A 120 -6.84 -0.87 14.34
C PRO A 120 -7.71 -1.78 15.20
N GLN A 121 -7.08 -2.66 15.97
CA GLN A 121 -7.71 -3.58 16.90
C GLN A 121 -7.17 -3.34 18.31
N GLY A 122 -7.96 -2.65 19.13
CA GLY A 122 -7.52 -2.10 20.41
C GLY A 122 -6.79 -0.77 20.23
N GLY A 123 -5.94 -0.44 21.19
CA GLY A 123 -5.26 0.86 21.24
C GLY A 123 -6.19 2.04 21.54
N SER A 124 -5.63 3.24 21.51
CA SER A 124 -6.36 4.47 21.84
C SER A 124 -5.79 5.70 21.12
N GLY A 125 -6.57 6.77 21.09
CA GLY A 125 -6.20 8.05 20.48
C GLY A 125 -7.31 8.57 19.57
N PRO A 126 -7.37 9.89 19.34
CA PRO A 126 -8.43 10.51 18.55
C PRO A 126 -8.44 10.07 17.08
N ASN A 127 -7.28 9.72 16.53
CA ASN A 127 -7.11 9.26 15.15
C ASN A 127 -6.88 7.74 15.04
N CYS A 128 -7.16 6.98 16.11
CA CYS A 128 -7.09 5.52 16.09
C CYS A 128 -8.37 4.96 15.46
N THR A 129 -8.52 5.20 14.16
CA THR A 129 -9.73 4.91 13.39
C THR A 129 -9.40 4.15 12.11
N ILE A 130 -10.45 3.67 11.44
CA ILE A 130 -10.29 2.95 10.17
C ILE A 130 -9.90 3.95 9.08
N THR A 131 -8.91 3.59 8.25
CA THR A 131 -8.63 4.24 6.97
C THR A 131 -8.90 3.26 5.83
N SER A 132 -9.46 3.75 4.73
CA SER A 132 -9.83 2.92 3.59
C SER A 132 -9.68 3.63 2.25
N CYS A 133 -9.23 2.87 1.27
CA CYS A 133 -9.39 3.14 -0.15
C CYS A 133 -10.18 1.98 -0.77
N SER A 134 -11.51 1.99 -0.61
CA SER A 134 -12.41 0.93 -1.07
C SER A 134 -12.86 1.10 -2.53
N ALA A 135 -12.71 2.29 -3.10
CA ALA A 135 -13.10 2.58 -4.47
C ALA A 135 -12.21 1.84 -5.50
N ASN A 136 -12.81 1.44 -6.62
CA ASN A 136 -12.07 0.90 -7.75
C ASN A 136 -11.48 2.04 -8.61
N VAL A 137 -10.32 2.57 -8.22
CA VAL A 137 -9.65 3.67 -8.95
C VAL A 137 -9.32 3.28 -10.40
N ASN A 138 -9.14 1.99 -10.70
CA ASN A 138 -8.92 1.52 -12.07
C ASN A 138 -10.07 1.87 -13.03
N ALA A 139 -11.30 2.02 -12.52
CA ALA A 139 -12.49 2.34 -13.33
C ALA A 139 -12.52 3.79 -13.83
N ILE A 140 -11.82 4.69 -13.14
CA ILE A 140 -11.79 6.14 -13.45
C ILE A 140 -10.39 6.62 -13.81
N CYS A 141 -9.44 5.69 -13.98
CA CYS A 141 -8.04 6.01 -14.22
C CYS A 141 -7.87 6.81 -15.53
N PRO A 142 -7.24 8.00 -15.50
CA PRO A 142 -6.98 8.79 -16.69
C PRO A 142 -6.19 7.98 -17.74
N PRO A 143 -6.48 8.12 -19.05
CA PRO A 143 -5.88 7.31 -20.10
C PRO A 143 -4.34 7.20 -20.04
N GLU A 144 -3.67 8.30 -19.77
CA GLU A 144 -2.21 8.42 -19.64
C GLU A 144 -1.62 7.70 -18.42
N LEU A 145 -2.45 7.32 -17.44
CA LEU A 145 -2.06 6.64 -16.20
C LEU A 145 -2.39 5.14 -16.21
N ILE A 146 -3.14 4.66 -17.20
CA ILE A 146 -3.64 3.29 -17.26
C ILE A 146 -2.50 2.27 -17.45
N VAL A 147 -2.55 1.19 -16.67
CA VAL A 147 -1.84 -0.06 -16.94
C VAL A 147 -2.85 -1.12 -17.39
N LYS A 148 -2.61 -1.71 -18.57
CA LYS A 148 -3.46 -2.75 -19.17
C LYS A 148 -2.91 -4.15 -18.93
N ALA A 149 -3.80 -5.10 -18.67
CA ALA A 149 -3.51 -6.52 -18.85
C ALA A 149 -3.44 -6.88 -20.34
N SER A 150 -2.90 -8.06 -20.65
CA SER A 150 -2.90 -8.63 -22.00
C SER A 150 -4.30 -8.75 -22.62
N CYS A 151 -5.34 -8.95 -21.80
CA CYS A 151 -6.74 -8.98 -22.23
C CYS A 151 -7.39 -7.60 -22.45
N GLY A 152 -6.65 -6.49 -22.28
CA GLY A 152 -7.14 -5.13 -22.51
C GLY A 152 -7.85 -4.46 -21.32
N ASN A 153 -8.06 -5.18 -20.23
CA ASN A 153 -8.62 -4.63 -18.99
C ASN A 153 -7.61 -3.72 -18.28
N THR A 154 -8.09 -2.62 -17.70
CA THR A 154 -7.26 -1.78 -16.80
C THR A 154 -7.06 -2.53 -15.49
N ILE A 155 -5.81 -2.81 -15.14
CA ILE A 155 -5.45 -3.61 -13.95
C ILE A 155 -4.76 -2.79 -12.86
N ALA A 156 -4.25 -1.62 -13.21
CA ALA A 156 -3.67 -0.69 -12.26
C ALA A 156 -3.67 0.73 -12.84
N CYS A 157 -3.48 1.72 -11.97
CA CYS A 157 -3.40 3.13 -12.30
C CYS A 157 -2.12 3.73 -11.73
N LYS A 158 -1.23 4.24 -12.59
CA LYS A 158 -0.01 4.96 -12.18
C LYS A 158 -0.38 6.25 -11.49
N SER A 159 0.41 6.67 -10.50
CA SER A 159 0.40 8.06 -10.08
C SER A 159 1.02 8.97 -11.15
N ALA A 160 0.79 10.27 -11.08
CA ALA A 160 1.40 11.22 -12.00
C ALA A 160 2.93 11.25 -11.90
N CYS A 161 3.49 11.04 -10.70
CA CYS A 161 4.94 10.93 -10.55
C CYS A 161 5.49 9.76 -11.37
N LEU A 162 4.87 8.58 -11.27
CA LEU A 162 5.27 7.39 -12.01
C LEU A 162 5.09 7.53 -13.53
N ALA A 163 4.06 8.25 -13.96
CA ALA A 163 3.78 8.41 -15.39
C ALA A 163 4.69 9.45 -16.07
N PHE A 164 5.02 10.54 -15.38
CA PHE A 164 5.65 11.70 -15.99
C PHE A 164 7.06 12.01 -15.49
N ASN A 165 7.42 11.51 -14.30
CA ASN A 165 8.71 11.78 -13.65
C ASN A 165 9.07 13.28 -13.58
N GLN A 166 8.07 14.14 -13.30
CA GLN A 166 8.27 15.58 -13.20
C GLN A 166 8.31 16.02 -11.73
N PRO A 167 9.19 16.98 -11.37
CA PRO A 167 9.34 17.46 -9.98
C PRO A 167 8.03 17.86 -9.30
N LYS A 168 7.12 18.52 -10.02
CA LYS A 168 5.80 18.93 -9.50
C LYS A 168 4.89 17.76 -9.09
N TYR A 169 5.04 16.57 -9.67
CA TYR A 169 4.24 15.40 -9.34
C TYR A 169 4.93 14.50 -8.33
N CYS A 170 6.27 14.49 -8.33
CA CYS A 170 7.09 13.70 -7.43
C CYS A 170 7.49 14.44 -6.15
N CYS A 171 7.08 15.70 -6.01
CA CYS A 171 7.47 16.58 -4.90
C CYS A 171 8.98 16.61 -4.66
N SER A 172 9.75 16.76 -5.73
CA SER A 172 11.21 16.76 -5.69
C SER A 172 11.79 18.09 -6.17
N GLY A 173 13.10 18.28 -5.97
CA GLY A 173 13.79 19.52 -6.37
C GLY A 173 13.13 20.76 -5.75
N GLU A 174 12.70 21.70 -6.57
CA GLU A 174 12.01 22.92 -6.10
C GLU A 174 10.68 22.64 -5.41
N TYR A 175 10.06 21.48 -5.65
CA TYR A 175 8.78 21.08 -5.04
C TYR A 175 8.96 20.24 -3.77
N ASN A 176 10.18 20.08 -3.25
CA ASN A 176 10.48 19.26 -2.06
C ASN A 176 10.09 19.95 -0.73
N SER A 177 8.86 20.47 -0.66
CA SER A 177 8.24 20.94 0.59
C SER A 177 6.71 20.97 0.44
N PRO A 178 5.95 20.79 1.54
CA PRO A 178 4.49 20.87 1.50
C PRO A 178 3.93 22.21 0.98
N GLN A 179 4.68 23.30 1.15
CA GLN A 179 4.28 24.64 0.68
C GLN A 179 4.45 24.81 -0.83
N LYS A 180 5.25 23.96 -1.47
CA LYS A 180 5.57 24.07 -2.90
C LYS A 180 4.96 22.96 -3.74
N CYS A 181 4.82 21.75 -3.21
CA CYS A 181 4.08 20.67 -3.89
C CYS A 181 2.60 20.74 -3.52
N GLU A 182 1.80 21.36 -4.37
CA GLU A 182 0.36 21.43 -4.18
C GLU A 182 -0.36 20.24 -4.84
N PRO A 183 -1.60 19.92 -4.42
CA PRO A 183 -2.44 18.94 -5.11
C PRO A 183 -2.58 19.29 -6.61
N THR A 184 -2.60 18.26 -7.45
CA THR A 184 -2.73 18.41 -8.91
C THR A 184 -4.04 17.80 -9.39
N ASN A 185 -4.42 18.07 -10.65
CA ASN A 185 -5.56 17.40 -11.28
C ASN A 185 -5.45 15.87 -11.19
N TYR A 186 -4.25 15.32 -11.25
CA TYR A 186 -4.03 13.88 -11.13
C TYR A 186 -4.14 13.37 -9.70
N SER A 187 -3.50 14.01 -8.71
CA SER A 187 -3.63 13.54 -7.31
C SER A 187 -5.08 13.66 -6.82
N MET A 188 -5.82 14.68 -7.27
CA MET A 188 -7.24 14.82 -6.96
C MET A 188 -8.11 13.70 -7.52
N VAL A 189 -7.71 13.00 -8.59
CA VAL A 189 -8.40 11.78 -9.05
C VAL A 189 -8.37 10.71 -7.96
N PHE A 190 -7.18 10.44 -7.41
CA PHE A 190 -7.01 9.49 -6.31
C PHE A 190 -7.72 9.98 -5.05
N LYS A 191 -7.58 11.26 -4.71
CA LYS A 191 -8.16 11.83 -3.48
C LYS A 191 -9.68 11.76 -3.47
N ASN A 192 -10.33 12.02 -4.61
CA ASN A 192 -11.78 11.98 -4.72
C ASN A 192 -12.34 10.56 -4.58
N GLN A 193 -11.57 9.54 -4.97
CA GLN A 193 -11.96 8.13 -4.80
C GLN A 193 -11.63 7.60 -3.39
N CYS A 194 -10.50 8.04 -2.83
CA CYS A 194 -9.99 7.58 -1.55
C CYS A 194 -9.57 8.77 -0.67
N PRO A 195 -10.54 9.49 -0.05
CA PRO A 195 -10.27 10.73 0.68
C PRO A 195 -9.36 10.55 1.90
N GLN A 196 -9.29 9.34 2.45
CA GLN A 196 -8.49 8.98 3.62
C GLN A 196 -7.10 8.44 3.26
N ALA A 197 -6.79 8.27 1.97
CA ALA A 197 -5.49 7.79 1.51
C ALA A 197 -4.61 8.96 1.04
N TYR A 198 -3.29 8.77 1.13
CA TYR A 198 -2.32 9.67 0.53
C TYR A 198 -2.48 9.65 -0.98
N SER A 199 -2.82 10.79 -1.56
CA SER A 199 -2.95 10.94 -3.02
C SER A 199 -1.69 11.47 -3.70
N TYR A 200 -0.76 12.03 -2.92
CA TYR A 200 0.57 12.51 -3.30
C TYR A 200 1.44 12.67 -2.04
N ALA A 201 2.73 12.97 -2.20
CA ALA A 201 3.73 12.83 -1.13
C ALA A 201 3.54 13.72 0.12
N TYR A 202 2.82 14.86 0.03
CA TYR A 202 2.58 15.76 1.16
C TYR A 202 1.11 15.87 1.57
N ASP A 203 0.32 14.83 1.31
CA ASP A 203 -1.11 14.76 1.67
C ASP A 203 -1.37 14.40 3.16
N ASP A 204 -0.59 14.95 4.09
CA ASP A 204 -0.58 14.49 5.49
C ASP A 204 -1.92 14.75 6.21
N LYS A 205 -2.51 15.93 6.00
CA LYS A 205 -3.60 16.48 6.83
C LYS A 205 -4.82 15.56 6.98
N THR A 206 -5.05 14.67 6.01
CA THR A 206 -6.23 13.80 5.96
C THR A 206 -5.88 12.33 5.77
N SER A 207 -4.60 11.99 5.70
CA SER A 207 -4.14 10.67 5.24
C SER A 207 -3.30 9.92 6.26
N ILE A 208 -2.74 10.61 7.28
CA ILE A 208 -2.00 9.99 8.36
C ILE A 208 -2.89 9.71 9.57
N PHE A 209 -2.84 8.48 10.06
CA PHE A 209 -3.60 8.02 11.21
C PHE A 209 -2.66 7.60 12.33
N THR A 210 -3.10 7.73 13.57
CA THR A 210 -2.27 7.43 14.74
C THR A 210 -3.02 6.61 15.77
N CYS A 211 -2.35 5.63 16.37
CA CYS A 211 -2.93 4.84 17.44
C CYS A 211 -1.86 4.48 18.48
N SER A 212 -2.19 4.64 19.77
CA SER A 212 -1.28 4.36 20.88
C SER A 212 -1.69 3.11 21.65
N GLY A 213 -0.81 2.58 22.49
CA GLY A 213 -1.13 1.44 23.35
C GLY A 213 -0.99 0.08 22.69
N ALA A 214 -0.05 -0.04 21.73
CA ALA A 214 0.30 -1.28 21.03
C ALA A 214 -0.92 -2.04 20.44
N PRO A 215 -1.73 -1.40 19.58
CA PRO A 215 -2.81 -2.06 18.87
C PRO A 215 -2.30 -3.19 17.96
N ASN A 216 -3.21 -4.12 17.62
CA ASN A 216 -3.06 -4.95 16.43
C ASN A 216 -3.73 -4.24 15.24
N TYR A 217 -3.54 -4.76 14.03
CA TYR A 217 -4.14 -4.18 12.83
C TYR A 217 -4.71 -5.23 11.90
N LEU A 218 -5.91 -4.99 11.36
CA LEU A 218 -6.51 -5.77 10.29
C LEU A 218 -6.41 -5.01 8.97
N ILE A 219 -5.63 -5.55 8.04
CA ILE A 219 -5.51 -5.11 6.67
C ILE A 219 -6.45 -5.95 5.81
N THR A 220 -7.43 -5.33 5.15
CA THR A 220 -8.39 -6.03 4.29
C THR A 220 -8.21 -5.62 2.85
N PHE A 221 -7.94 -6.58 1.97
CA PHE A 221 -7.93 -6.39 0.52
C PHE A 221 -9.36 -6.51 -0.02
N CYS A 222 -9.78 -5.57 -0.88
CA CYS A 222 -11.16 -5.41 -1.35
C CYS A 222 -12.19 -5.30 -0.20
N PRO A 223 -12.02 -4.32 0.72
CA PRO A 223 -12.92 -4.14 1.87
C PRO A 223 -14.36 -3.85 1.49
#